data_AF-A0A093ZKV5-F1
#
_entry.id   AF-A0A093ZKV5-F1
#
_cell.length_a   1.000
_cell.length_b   1.000
_cell.length_c   1.000
_cell.angle_alpha   90.00
_cell.angle_beta   90.00
_cell.angle_gamma   90.00
#
_symmetry.space_group_name_H-M   'P 1'
#
loop_
_entity.id
_entity.type
_entity.pdbx_description
1 polymer ?
#
loop_
_entity_poly.entity_id
_entity_poly.type
_entity_poly.pdbx_seq_one_letter_code
_entity_poly.pdbx_strand_id
1 'polypeptide(L)'
;MPFNTASVGTAVTPTVIATLISHYLNRKKSKTRALKPTAHISYDEGLALIRQFLLYASHHTVEELQSFTAQKVPNPTWVKTEEVKIPAAQIAEAATTIQTQLGPEGIEQVGGKTWWQWRRPGSELKAEWIEMRADYLARKKSADKGRRVMFYVHGGAYFFGSVDVHRYQLQRHA
;
A
#
# COMPACT_ATOMS: atom_id res chain seq x y z
N MET A 1 3.27 19.59 12.35
CA MET A 1 3.84 18.49 13.17
C MET A 1 4.53 17.53 12.24
N PRO A 2 5.61 16.82 12.62
CA PRO A 2 6.28 15.87 11.73
C PRO A 2 5.32 14.75 11.30
N PHE A 3 5.37 14.28 10.06
CA PHE A 3 4.56 13.17 9.57
C PHE A 3 5.22 11.82 9.90
N ASN A 4 4.84 11.19 11.01
CA ASN A 4 5.41 9.93 11.49
C ASN A 4 4.37 9.09 12.26
N THR A 5 4.75 7.89 12.69
CA THR A 5 3.83 6.95 13.34
C THR A 5 3.20 7.52 14.61
N ALA A 6 3.95 8.30 15.40
CA ALA A 6 3.43 8.89 16.63
C ALA A 6 2.40 9.98 16.33
N SER A 7 2.71 10.92 15.42
CA SER A 7 1.78 12.00 15.08
C SER A 7 0.53 11.50 14.37
N VAL A 8 0.68 10.56 13.43
CA VAL A 8 -0.45 9.86 12.79
C VAL A 8 -1.29 9.15 13.83
N GLY A 9 -0.66 8.42 14.76
CA GLY A 9 -1.34 7.75 15.87
C GLY A 9 -2.16 8.74 16.70
N THR A 10 -1.58 9.87 17.10
CA THR A 10 -2.29 10.89 17.89
C THR A 10 -3.46 11.53 17.14
N ALA A 11 -3.33 11.74 15.82
CA ALA A 11 -4.38 12.33 15.00
C ALA A 11 -5.58 11.39 14.83
N VAL A 12 -5.34 10.09 14.70
CA VAL A 12 -6.39 9.11 14.34
C VAL A 12 -7.04 8.46 15.57
N THR A 13 -6.30 8.34 16.68
CA THR A 13 -6.77 7.66 17.92
C THR A 13 -8.11 8.19 18.46
N PRO A 14 -8.38 9.52 18.54
CA PRO A 14 -9.64 10.02 19.07
C PRO A 14 -10.87 9.50 18.31
N THR A 15 -10.78 9.38 16.98
CA THR A 15 -11.90 8.89 16.17
C THR A 15 -12.10 7.38 16.30
N VAL A 16 -11.03 6.60 16.44
CA VAL A 16 -11.13 5.16 16.71
C VAL A 16 -11.85 4.92 18.04
N ILE A 17 -11.43 5.63 19.10
CA ILE A 17 -12.07 5.56 20.43
C ILE A 17 -13.54 5.98 20.35
N ALA A 18 -13.85 7.07 19.66
CA ALA A 18 -15.23 7.54 19.51
C ALA A 18 -16.11 6.52 18.76
N THR A 19 -15.56 5.87 17.73
CA THR A 19 -16.26 4.81 16.98
C THR A 19 -16.56 3.60 17.86
N LEU A 20 -15.58 3.14 18.64
CA LEU A 20 -15.72 2.04 19.60
C LEU A 20 -16.80 2.33 20.65
N ILE A 21 -16.75 3.51 21.27
CA ILE A 21 -17.73 3.95 22.27
C ILE A 21 -19.13 4.01 21.65
N SER A 22 -19.26 4.55 20.45
CA SER A 22 -20.54 4.62 19.73
C SER A 22 -21.13 3.23 19.47
N HIS A 23 -20.31 2.25 19.10
CA HIS A 23 -20.75 0.86 18.91
C HIS A 23 -21.24 0.23 20.22
N TYR A 24 -20.53 0.47 21.32
CA TYR A 24 -20.89 -0.07 22.63
C TYR A 24 -22.19 0.54 23.17
N LEU A 25 -22.35 1.87 23.09
CA LEU A 25 -23.49 2.59 23.66
C LEU A 25 -24.75 2.57 22.76
N ASN A 26 -24.59 2.50 21.44
CA ASN A 26 -25.71 2.60 20.48
C ASN A 26 -26.09 1.27 19.81
N ARG A 27 -25.62 0.13 20.32
CA ARG A 27 -25.81 -1.22 19.74
C ARG A 27 -27.27 -1.58 19.43
N LYS A 28 -28.25 -1.00 20.15
CA LYS A 28 -29.69 -1.31 20.02
C LYS A 28 -30.51 -0.32 19.17
N LYS A 29 -29.94 0.81 18.71
CA LYS A 29 -30.75 2.00 18.37
C LYS A 29 -31.12 2.25 16.90
N SER A 30 -30.81 1.39 15.93
CA SER A 30 -31.33 1.63 14.58
C SER A 30 -31.43 0.37 13.73
N LYS A 31 -32.67 -0.05 13.41
CA LYS A 31 -32.97 -1.04 12.37
C LYS A 31 -32.28 -0.69 11.05
N THR A 32 -32.09 0.60 10.77
CA THR A 32 -31.39 1.11 9.58
C THR A 32 -29.87 0.94 9.66
N ARG A 33 -29.24 1.05 10.84
CA ARG A 33 -27.79 0.80 10.99
C ARG A 33 -27.46 -0.69 10.85
N ALA A 34 -28.33 -1.57 11.35
CA ALA A 34 -28.16 -3.02 11.22
C ALA A 34 -28.09 -3.50 9.76
N LEU A 35 -28.67 -2.73 8.82
CA LEU A 35 -28.62 -3.00 7.39
C LEU A 35 -27.35 -2.44 6.70
N LYS A 36 -26.51 -1.70 7.41
CA LYS A 36 -25.28 -1.10 6.88
C LYS A 36 -24.05 -1.91 7.29
N PRO A 37 -23.01 -2.01 6.44
CA PRO A 37 -21.72 -2.64 6.82
C PRO A 37 -21.09 -2.04 8.09
N THR A 38 -21.36 -0.77 8.38
CA THR A 38 -20.94 -0.06 9.60
C THR A 38 -21.64 -0.53 10.88
N ALA A 39 -22.49 -1.55 10.82
CA ALA A 39 -22.92 -2.31 11.99
C ALA A 39 -21.81 -3.21 12.55
N HIS A 40 -20.86 -3.65 11.70
CA HIS A 40 -19.70 -4.40 12.15
C HIS A 40 -18.63 -3.45 12.64
N ILE A 41 -18.26 -3.61 13.91
CA ILE A 41 -17.29 -2.72 14.56
C ILE A 41 -15.95 -2.66 13.82
N SER A 42 -15.42 -3.81 13.39
CA SER A 42 -14.15 -3.89 12.67
C SER A 42 -14.19 -3.15 11.32
N TYR A 43 -15.33 -3.18 10.63
CA TYR A 43 -15.52 -2.46 9.39
C TYR A 43 -15.62 -0.94 9.62
N ASP A 44 -16.43 -0.53 10.60
CA ASP A 44 -16.67 0.89 10.92
C ASP A 44 -15.41 1.57 11.46
N GLU A 45 -14.69 0.92 12.37
CA GLU A 45 -13.40 1.40 12.89
C GLU A 45 -12.35 1.50 11.78
N GLY A 46 -12.25 0.49 10.92
CA GLY A 46 -11.32 0.53 9.78
C GLY A 46 -11.64 1.67 8.82
N LEU A 47 -12.92 1.88 8.49
CA LEU A 47 -13.36 2.98 7.64
C LEU A 47 -13.08 4.34 8.29
N ALA A 48 -13.39 4.50 9.57
CA ALA A 48 -13.16 5.74 10.31
C ALA A 48 -11.65 6.07 10.42
N LEU A 49 -10.82 5.06 10.70
CA LEU A 49 -9.37 5.16 10.75
C LEU A 49 -8.81 5.65 9.40
N ILE A 50 -9.18 5.00 8.29
CA ILE A 50 -8.70 5.39 6.96
C ILE A 50 -9.14 6.81 6.61
N ARG A 51 -10.40 7.17 6.88
CA ARG A 51 -10.90 8.54 6.59
C ARG A 51 -10.12 9.61 7.34
N GLN A 52 -9.89 9.41 8.64
CA GLN A 52 -9.12 10.38 9.43
C GLN A 52 -7.66 10.43 9.01
N PHE A 53 -7.06 9.29 8.70
CA PHE A 53 -5.72 9.25 8.14
C PHE A 53 -5.63 10.07 6.84
N LEU A 54 -6.58 9.91 5.91
CA LEU A 54 -6.59 10.66 4.66
C LEU A 54 -6.78 12.17 4.87
N LEU A 55 -7.65 12.58 5.80
CA LEU A 55 -7.82 13.99 6.17
C LEU A 55 -6.55 14.56 6.79
N TYR A 56 -5.89 13.82 7.68
CA TYR A 56 -4.62 14.24 8.25
C TYR A 56 -3.56 14.37 7.15
N ALA A 57 -3.42 13.34 6.30
CA ALA A 57 -2.45 13.30 5.21
C ALA A 57 -2.65 14.42 4.17
N SER A 58 -3.87 14.94 3.98
CA SER A 58 -4.11 16.06 3.04
C SER A 58 -3.50 17.38 3.47
N HIS A 59 -3.02 17.49 4.72
CA HIS A 59 -2.30 18.66 5.23
C HIS A 59 -0.76 18.49 5.17
N HIS A 60 -0.28 17.46 4.48
CA HIS A 60 1.14 17.10 4.36
C HIS A 60 1.57 17.04 2.90
N THR A 61 2.88 17.17 2.65
CA THR A 61 3.39 17.08 1.27
C THR A 61 3.38 15.64 0.78
N VAL A 62 3.43 15.47 -0.54
CA VAL A 62 3.52 14.15 -1.17
C VAL A 62 4.78 13.41 -0.70
N GLU A 63 5.90 14.13 -0.54
CA GLU A 63 7.17 13.56 -0.09
C GLU A 63 7.08 13.04 1.35
N GLU A 64 6.38 13.75 2.24
CA GLU A 64 6.15 13.31 3.62
C GLU A 64 5.31 12.03 3.66
N LEU A 65 4.21 12.00 2.89
CA LEU A 65 3.34 10.84 2.81
C LEU A 65 4.03 9.62 2.19
N GLN A 66 4.80 9.82 1.12
CA GLN A 66 5.59 8.77 0.48
C GLN A 66 6.67 8.24 1.41
N SER A 67 7.38 9.12 2.13
CA SER A 67 8.42 8.72 3.08
C SER A 67 7.85 7.88 4.23
N PHE A 68 6.65 8.23 4.71
CA PHE A 68 5.96 7.47 5.74
C PHE A 68 5.44 6.12 5.25
N THR A 69 4.80 6.08 4.08
CA THR A 69 4.25 4.83 3.54
C THR A 69 5.34 3.88 3.03
N ALA A 70 6.53 4.38 2.70
CA ALA A 70 7.71 3.58 2.36
C ALA A 70 8.46 3.02 3.59
N GLN A 71 7.97 3.27 4.81
CA GLN A 71 8.55 2.66 6.00
C GLN A 71 8.42 1.14 5.96
N LYS A 72 9.50 0.44 6.30
CA LYS A 72 9.55 -1.01 6.30
C LYS A 72 8.56 -1.58 7.30
N VAL A 73 7.69 -2.48 6.83
CA VAL A 73 6.76 -3.21 7.70
C VAL A 73 7.30 -4.62 7.94
N PRO A 74 7.48 -5.05 9.19
CA PRO A 74 7.88 -6.42 9.49
C PRO A 74 6.89 -7.42 8.88
N ASN A 75 7.39 -8.47 8.25
CA ASN A 75 6.55 -9.58 7.80
C ASN A 75 6.50 -10.69 8.87
N PRO A 76 5.40 -11.45 8.94
CA PRO A 76 5.31 -12.58 9.84
C PRO A 76 6.27 -13.71 9.48
N THR A 77 6.71 -14.50 10.47
CA THR A 77 7.71 -15.58 10.30
C THR A 77 7.27 -16.72 9.40
N TRP A 78 5.95 -16.86 9.16
CA TRP A 78 5.36 -17.85 8.26
C TRP A 78 5.31 -17.39 6.79
N VAL A 79 5.73 -16.17 6.49
CA VAL A 79 5.83 -15.63 5.13
C VAL A 79 7.30 -15.52 4.76
N LYS A 80 7.67 -16.03 3.58
CA LYS A 80 8.98 -15.75 2.98
C LYS A 80 8.83 -14.55 2.06
N THR A 81 9.62 -13.53 2.30
CA THR A 81 9.81 -12.44 1.35
C THR A 81 11.23 -12.44 0.80
N GLU A 82 11.38 -11.95 -0.43
CA GLU A 82 12.67 -11.76 -1.07
C GLU A 82 12.63 -10.49 -1.92
N GLU A 83 13.47 -9.53 -1.55
CA GLU A 83 13.57 -8.25 -2.25
C GLU A 83 14.43 -8.42 -3.50
N VAL A 84 13.94 -7.91 -4.63
CA VAL A 84 14.63 -7.93 -5.92
C VAL A 84 14.80 -6.50 -6.40
N LYS A 85 16.03 -6.17 -6.79
CA LYS A 85 16.34 -4.89 -7.43
C LYS A 85 15.92 -4.94 -8.89
N ILE A 86 15.13 -3.95 -9.32
CA ILE A 86 14.76 -3.82 -10.73
C ILE A 86 15.94 -3.18 -11.46
N PRO A 87 16.54 -3.84 -12.48
CA PRO A 87 17.71 -3.29 -13.12
C PRO A 87 17.37 -2.05 -13.97
N ALA A 88 18.34 -1.13 -14.08
CA ALA A 88 18.14 0.15 -14.75
C ALA A 88 17.74 0.02 -16.22
N ALA A 89 18.17 -1.04 -16.90
CA ALA A 89 17.79 -1.32 -18.29
C ALA A 89 16.27 -1.51 -18.44
N GLN A 90 15.64 -2.29 -17.55
CA GLN A 90 14.19 -2.51 -17.56
C GLN A 90 13.42 -1.24 -17.20
N ILE A 91 13.98 -0.39 -16.33
CA ILE A 91 13.38 0.92 -16.01
C ILE A 91 13.40 1.83 -17.24
N ALA A 92 14.53 1.89 -17.96
CA ALA A 92 14.67 2.68 -19.17
C ALA A 92 13.77 2.16 -20.31
N GLU A 93 13.66 0.85 -20.46
CA GLU A 93 12.73 0.21 -21.40
C GLU A 93 11.28 0.56 -21.08
N ALA A 94 10.87 0.41 -19.82
CA ALA A 94 9.51 0.79 -19.38
C ALA A 94 9.21 2.28 -19.63
N ALA A 95 10.19 3.16 -19.37
CA ALA A 95 10.05 4.58 -19.66
C ALA A 95 9.86 4.85 -21.17
N THR A 96 10.55 4.10 -22.02
CA THR A 96 10.38 4.17 -23.48
C THR A 96 8.97 3.70 -23.87
N THR A 97 8.51 2.57 -23.35
CA THR A 97 7.15 2.05 -23.60
C THR A 97 6.08 3.06 -23.21
N ILE A 98 6.19 3.68 -22.03
CA ILE A 98 5.24 4.70 -21.56
C ILE A 98 5.24 5.91 -22.50
N GLN A 99 6.41 6.41 -22.88
CA GLN A 99 6.51 7.54 -23.82
C GLN A 99 5.89 7.21 -25.18
N THR A 100 6.12 6.00 -25.69
CA THR A 100 5.51 5.55 -26.96
C THR A 100 3.98 5.49 -26.86
N GLN A 101 3.44 5.01 -25.75
CA GLN A 101 1.98 4.93 -25.53
C GLN A 101 1.33 6.30 -25.34
N LEU A 102 2.00 7.22 -24.64
CA LEU A 102 1.51 8.58 -24.44
C LEU A 102 1.52 9.41 -25.74
N GLY A 103 2.47 9.11 -26.64
CA GLY A 103 2.68 9.91 -27.84
C GLY A 103 3.15 11.35 -27.53
N PRO A 104 3.34 12.19 -28.57
CA PRO A 104 3.85 13.55 -28.39
C PRO A 104 2.97 14.41 -27.47
N GLU A 105 1.64 14.37 -27.67
CA GLU A 105 0.68 15.16 -26.92
C GLU A 105 0.61 14.71 -25.45
N GLY A 106 0.53 13.40 -25.19
CA GLY A 106 0.51 12.89 -23.81
C GLY A 106 1.80 13.23 -23.06
N ILE A 107 2.95 13.21 -23.73
CA ILE A 107 4.23 13.63 -23.15
C ILE A 107 4.19 15.11 -22.76
N GLU A 108 3.61 15.98 -23.60
CA GLU A 108 3.46 17.39 -23.27
C GLU A 108 2.52 17.60 -22.07
N GLN A 109 1.38 16.91 -22.04
CA GLN A 109 0.40 16.99 -20.96
C GLN A 109 0.98 16.55 -19.60
N VAL A 110 1.85 15.54 -19.59
CA VAL A 110 2.53 15.12 -18.35
C VAL A 110 3.72 15.99 -17.99
N GLY A 111 4.07 17.02 -18.77
CA GLY A 111 5.18 17.93 -18.47
C GLY A 111 6.56 17.44 -18.94
N GLY A 112 6.60 16.60 -19.97
CA GLY A 112 7.81 16.16 -20.65
C GLY A 112 8.26 14.73 -20.30
N LYS A 113 9.47 14.39 -20.73
CA LYS A 113 9.97 13.01 -20.71
C LYS A 113 10.66 12.63 -19.40
N THR A 114 11.28 13.56 -18.68
CA THR A 114 12.33 13.23 -17.71
C THR A 114 11.93 13.31 -16.24
N TRP A 115 11.06 14.25 -15.86
CA TRP A 115 10.84 14.56 -14.43
C TRP A 115 10.19 13.39 -13.65
N TRP A 116 9.21 12.69 -14.23
CA TRP A 116 8.55 11.54 -13.61
C TRP A 116 9.43 10.28 -13.56
N GLN A 117 10.51 10.27 -14.36
CA GLN A 117 11.56 9.25 -14.28
C GLN A 117 12.57 9.53 -13.17
N TRP A 118 12.62 10.77 -12.65
CA TRP A 118 13.58 11.14 -11.64
C TRP A 118 13.42 10.27 -10.38
N ARG A 119 14.56 9.88 -9.82
CA ARG A 119 14.67 9.14 -8.57
C ARG A 119 15.77 9.78 -7.74
N ARG A 120 15.64 9.69 -6.41
CA ARG A 120 16.67 10.20 -5.50
C ARG A 120 17.99 9.46 -5.77
N PRO A 121 19.14 10.17 -5.87
CA PRO A 121 20.44 9.51 -6.00
C PRO A 121 20.67 8.45 -4.91
N GLY A 122 21.12 7.27 -5.32
CA GLY A 122 21.30 6.11 -4.42
C GLY A 122 20.01 5.37 -4.04
N SER A 123 18.83 5.82 -4.50
CA SER A 123 17.59 5.05 -4.37
C SER A 123 17.49 3.96 -5.44
N GLU A 124 16.91 2.83 -5.07
CA GLU A 124 16.74 1.67 -5.95
C GLU A 124 15.25 1.38 -6.11
N LEU A 125 14.82 1.10 -7.34
CA LEU A 125 13.49 0.54 -7.55
C LEU A 125 13.52 -0.94 -7.19
N LYS A 126 12.65 -1.35 -6.29
CA LYS A 126 12.60 -2.70 -5.72
C LYS A 126 11.24 -3.33 -5.98
N ALA A 127 11.25 -4.64 -6.18
CA ALA A 127 10.08 -5.50 -6.11
C ALA A 127 10.27 -6.52 -5.00
N GLU A 128 9.21 -7.21 -4.63
CA GLU A 128 9.25 -8.25 -3.61
C GLU A 128 8.55 -9.51 -4.09
N TRP A 129 9.26 -10.63 -3.99
CA TRP A 129 8.63 -11.95 -4.03
C TRP A 129 8.03 -12.27 -2.68
N ILE A 130 6.79 -12.73 -2.69
CA ILE A 130 6.07 -13.14 -1.50
C ILE A 130 5.59 -14.57 -1.73
N GLU A 131 5.87 -15.46 -0.79
CA GLU A 131 5.42 -16.85 -0.80
C GLU A 131 5.17 -17.30 0.65
N MET A 132 4.17 -18.16 0.87
CA MET A 132 4.02 -18.80 2.17
C MET A 132 5.22 -19.71 2.41
N ARG A 133 5.79 -19.66 3.62
CA ARG A 133 7.02 -20.41 3.92
C ARG A 133 6.82 -21.93 3.79
N ALA A 134 5.62 -22.43 4.10
CA ALA A 134 5.27 -23.83 3.90
C ALA A 134 5.35 -24.24 2.42
N ASP A 135 4.80 -23.42 1.53
CA ASP A 135 4.80 -23.65 0.09
C ASP A 135 6.22 -23.58 -0.49
N TYR A 136 7.00 -22.59 -0.07
CA TYR A 136 8.42 -22.48 -0.43
C TYR A 136 9.20 -23.76 -0.09
N LEU A 137 9.01 -24.29 1.13
CA LEU A 137 9.70 -25.50 1.58
C LEU A 137 9.24 -26.74 0.81
N ALA A 138 7.93 -26.88 0.57
CA ALA A 138 7.38 -27.97 -0.23
C ALA A 138 7.93 -27.95 -1.65
N ARG A 139 7.93 -26.78 -2.29
CA ARG A 139 8.45 -26.54 -3.64
C ARG A 139 9.95 -26.82 -3.75
N LYS A 140 10.74 -26.38 -2.77
CA LYS A 140 12.17 -26.67 -2.71
C LYS A 140 12.46 -28.17 -2.57
N LYS A 141 11.62 -28.90 -1.83
CA LYS A 141 11.74 -30.36 -1.67
C LYS A 141 11.40 -31.13 -2.94
N SER A 142 10.40 -30.70 -3.70
CA SER A 142 9.97 -31.36 -4.94
C SER A 142 10.73 -30.91 -6.18
N ALA A 143 11.67 -29.97 -6.06
CA ALA A 143 12.32 -29.27 -7.18
C ALA A 143 11.32 -28.65 -8.18
N ASP A 144 10.12 -28.32 -7.70
CA ASP A 144 9.11 -27.64 -8.51
C ASP A 144 9.52 -26.19 -8.73
N LYS A 145 9.43 -25.73 -9.98
CA LYS A 145 9.74 -24.35 -10.34
C LYS A 145 8.59 -23.39 -9.99
N GLY A 146 7.41 -23.93 -9.67
CA GLY A 146 6.18 -23.17 -9.52
C GLY A 146 5.58 -22.87 -10.88
N ARG A 147 4.26 -23.04 -11.02
CA ARG A 147 3.56 -22.89 -12.32
C ARG A 147 2.68 -21.65 -12.40
N ARG A 148 2.39 -21.01 -11.27
CA ARG A 148 1.53 -19.82 -11.19
C ARG A 148 2.24 -18.74 -10.38
N VAL A 149 2.27 -17.55 -10.97
CA VAL A 149 2.78 -16.33 -10.37
C VAL A 149 1.72 -15.26 -10.57
N MET A 150 1.45 -14.50 -9.52
CA MET A 150 0.63 -13.31 -9.61
C MET A 150 1.55 -12.08 -9.61
N PHE A 151 1.51 -11.30 -10.68
CA PHE A 151 2.16 -9.99 -10.72
C PHE A 151 1.19 -8.96 -10.14
N TYR A 152 1.60 -8.26 -9.09
CA TYR A 152 0.79 -7.26 -8.40
C TYR A 152 1.51 -5.92 -8.33
N VAL A 153 0.83 -4.87 -8.77
CA VAL A 153 1.27 -3.48 -8.63
C VAL A 153 0.28 -2.80 -7.68
N HIS A 154 0.78 -2.19 -6.60
CA HIS A 154 -0.10 -1.54 -5.64
C HIS A 154 -0.79 -0.32 -6.25
N GLY A 155 -1.99 -0.03 -5.75
CA GLY A 155 -2.74 1.18 -6.10
C GLY A 155 -2.23 2.41 -5.35
N GLY A 156 -3.12 3.37 -5.11
CA GLY A 156 -2.79 4.60 -4.36
C GLY A 156 -2.48 5.81 -5.23
N ALA A 157 -3.07 5.84 -6.44
CA ALA A 157 -3.11 7.02 -7.30
C ALA A 157 -1.73 7.66 -7.55
N TYR A 158 -0.69 6.83 -7.65
CA TYR A 158 0.71 7.20 -7.94
C TYR A 158 1.47 7.95 -6.82
N PHE A 159 0.82 8.31 -5.72
CA PHE A 159 1.47 9.08 -4.64
C PHE A 159 1.36 8.42 -3.25
N PHE A 160 0.54 7.38 -3.10
CA PHE A 160 0.24 6.76 -1.82
C PHE A 160 0.48 5.24 -1.84
N GLY A 161 0.93 4.70 -0.70
CA GLY A 161 1.09 3.27 -0.49
C GLY A 161 2.50 2.75 -0.81
N SER A 162 2.71 1.48 -0.54
CA SER A 162 3.96 0.77 -0.79
C SER A 162 3.72 -0.74 -0.88
N VAL A 163 4.74 -1.47 -1.35
CA VAL A 163 4.74 -2.94 -1.32
C VAL A 163 4.51 -3.48 0.09
N ASP A 164 5.09 -2.84 1.11
CA ASP A 164 4.96 -3.21 2.51
C ASP A 164 3.53 -3.09 3.03
N VAL A 165 2.84 -2.00 2.70
CA VAL A 165 1.45 -1.74 3.15
C VAL A 165 0.47 -2.72 2.50
N HIS A 166 0.70 -3.08 1.23
CA HIS A 166 -0.19 -3.99 0.50
C HIS A 166 0.11 -5.48 0.73
N ARG A 167 1.31 -5.82 1.21
CA ARG A 167 1.73 -7.20 1.48
C ARG A 167 0.75 -7.96 2.37
N TYR A 168 0.22 -7.32 3.42
CA TYR A 168 -0.73 -7.95 4.33
C TYR A 168 -1.99 -8.46 3.61
N GLN A 169 -2.50 -7.69 2.65
CA GLN A 169 -3.67 -8.09 1.86
C GLN A 169 -3.35 -9.30 0.98
N LEU A 170 -2.19 -9.29 0.33
CA LEU A 170 -1.72 -10.41 -0.48
C LEU A 170 -1.54 -11.68 0.36
N GLN A 171 -0.95 -11.57 1.54
CA GLN A 171 -0.73 -12.71 2.44
C GLN A 171 -2.04 -13.37 2.91
N ARG A 172 -3.12 -12.61 3.02
CA ARG A 172 -4.38 -13.09 3.59
C ARG A 172 -5.38 -13.55 2.52
N HIS A 173 -5.29 -12.99 1.32
CA HIS A 173 -6.37 -13.08 0.33
C HIS A 173 -5.94 -13.53 -1.07
N ALA A 174 -4.63 -13.62 -1.34
CA ALA A 174 -4.11 -14.18 -2.59
C ALA A 174 -3.72 -15.65 -2.39
#